data_AF-A0A2G8L8T5-F1
#
_entry.id   AF-A0A2G8L8T5-F1
#
_cell.length_a   1.000
_cell.length_b   1.000
_cell.length_c   1.000
_cell.angle_alpha   90.00
_cell.angle_beta   90.00
_cell.angle_gamma   90.00
#
_symmetry.space_group_name_H-M   'P 1'
#
loop_
_entity.id
_entity.type
_entity.pdbx_description
1 polymer ?
#
loop_
_entity_poly.entity_id
_entity_poly.type
_entity_poly.pdbx_seq_one_letter_code
_entity_poly.pdbx_strand_id
1 'polypeptide(L)'
;MKKKLKKKDKSQPTSTCKKGIAFKRFDQTPSKYLGKGDPLNLEEEKCQFLCHGKIPDFKFKATERQLDLITSSKKCEIKHDLLPQATWILEKVKEKYGTGEGYLLHTYGQRIDSEQASEVLKGYMVENGVDGMMSVAWSKDLSCSGRMTWVGPCLKANKPDARKYRLMLKDSADNCFLREKGILCIADHEIGTHFIRSYNDGLQPWFSNRLKFGLQKLKSYSLQQTEEGLAALNTVLKARSKYLFYPALLYYTACAVDILRKLDRIDFEVLYSGKVSLEDLPRVRHSARLTSIKLPPFMKDKAAYISHLRKIALLNDIRASPMRSGRGGRRSAKKGTKVRRRSQSVSARRIGKTSDET
;
A
#
# COMPACT_ATOMS: atom_id res chain seq x y z
N MET A 1 -41.57 -52.91 42.85
CA MET A 1 -41.79 -51.47 42.56
C MET A 1 -40.61 -50.92 41.76
N LYS A 2 -40.73 -50.81 40.43
CA LYS A 2 -39.69 -50.28 39.53
C LYS A 2 -39.89 -48.78 39.33
N LYS A 3 -39.00 -47.93 39.86
CA LYS A 3 -39.01 -46.47 39.63
C LYS A 3 -38.45 -46.17 38.24
N LYS A 4 -39.34 -45.78 37.31
CA LYS A 4 -39.00 -45.26 35.97
C LYS A 4 -38.31 -43.88 36.12
N LEU A 5 -37.04 -43.79 35.70
CA LEU A 5 -36.36 -42.52 35.45
C LEU A 5 -36.88 -41.93 34.13
N LYS A 6 -37.67 -40.85 34.21
CA LYS A 6 -38.08 -40.03 33.07
C LYS A 6 -36.85 -39.29 32.51
N LYS A 7 -36.44 -39.61 31.27
CA LYS A 7 -35.58 -38.75 30.45
C LYS A 7 -36.28 -37.40 30.25
N LYS A 8 -35.69 -36.32 30.73
CA LYS A 8 -36.06 -34.95 30.33
C LYS A 8 -35.33 -34.66 29.02
N ASP A 9 -36.05 -34.70 27.91
CA ASP A 9 -35.64 -34.03 26.69
C ASP A 9 -35.53 -32.54 26.98
N LYS A 10 -34.30 -32.01 26.94
CA LYS A 10 -34.08 -30.56 26.86
C LYS A 10 -34.12 -30.19 25.38
N SER A 11 -35.33 -30.00 24.86
CA SER A 11 -35.55 -29.26 23.63
C SER A 11 -34.93 -27.87 23.78
N GLN A 12 -33.88 -27.59 23.02
CA GLN A 12 -33.31 -26.26 22.90
C GLN A 12 -34.38 -25.31 22.35
N PRO A 13 -34.53 -24.09 22.90
CA PRO A 13 -35.37 -23.08 22.26
C PRO A 13 -34.59 -22.51 21.06
N THR A 14 -34.83 -23.08 19.88
CA THR A 14 -34.43 -22.49 18.61
C THR A 14 -35.57 -21.59 18.11
N SER A 15 -35.53 -20.30 18.45
CA SER A 15 -36.22 -19.26 17.68
C SER A 15 -35.67 -17.86 18.01
N THR A 16 -34.81 -17.34 17.11
CA THR A 16 -35.05 -16.17 16.25
C THR A 16 -34.82 -14.79 16.87
N CYS A 17 -33.72 -14.15 16.44
CA CYS A 17 -33.79 -12.94 15.61
C CYS A 17 -32.40 -12.74 14.98
N LYS A 18 -32.19 -13.20 13.74
CA LYS A 18 -31.01 -12.81 12.97
C LYS A 18 -31.17 -11.32 12.67
N LYS A 19 -30.56 -10.46 13.49
CA LYS A 19 -30.44 -9.03 13.16
C LYS A 19 -29.72 -8.95 11.83
N GLY A 20 -30.45 -8.60 10.76
CA GLY A 20 -29.86 -8.38 9.45
C GLY A 20 -28.72 -7.36 9.55
N ILE A 21 -27.72 -7.48 8.67
CA ILE A 21 -26.58 -6.57 8.63
C ILE A 21 -27.11 -5.14 8.43
N ALA A 22 -26.96 -4.31 9.46
CA ALA A 22 -27.30 -2.90 9.38
C ALA A 22 -26.14 -2.14 8.72
N PHE A 23 -26.41 -1.53 7.57
CA PHE A 23 -25.48 -0.67 6.86
C PHE A 23 -25.57 0.73 7.46
N LYS A 24 -24.49 1.19 8.08
CA LYS A 24 -24.43 2.59 8.56
C LYS A 24 -24.10 3.51 7.40
N ARG A 25 -24.60 4.74 7.43
CA ARG A 25 -24.25 5.78 6.47
C ARG A 25 -23.62 6.95 7.19
N PHE A 26 -22.61 7.54 6.58
CA PHE A 26 -21.93 8.74 7.06
C PHE A 26 -21.81 9.74 5.92
N ASP A 27 -22.19 10.99 6.16
CA ASP A 27 -21.90 12.06 5.21
C ASP A 27 -20.41 12.39 5.17
N GLN A 28 -19.73 12.25 6.32
CA GLN A 28 -18.28 12.44 6.46
C GLN A 28 -17.65 11.27 7.23
N THR A 29 -16.45 10.87 6.82
CA THR A 29 -15.74 9.74 7.39
C THR A 29 -15.37 10.08 8.83
N PRO A 30 -15.83 9.31 9.83
CA PRO A 30 -15.54 9.61 11.23
C PRO A 30 -14.03 9.66 11.50
N SER A 31 -13.55 10.66 12.26
CA SER A 31 -12.10 10.93 12.44
C SER A 31 -11.28 9.79 13.05
N LYS A 32 -11.93 8.80 13.67
CA LYS A 32 -11.30 7.56 14.17
C LYS A 32 -10.92 6.57 13.06
N TYR A 33 -11.54 6.70 11.88
CA TYR A 33 -11.27 5.89 10.70
C TYR A 33 -10.33 6.58 9.71
N LEU A 34 -10.05 7.88 9.91
CA LEU A 34 -9.07 8.64 9.15
C LEU A 34 -7.66 8.34 9.64
N GLY A 35 -6.80 7.95 8.71
CA GLY A 35 -5.36 7.83 8.88
C GLY A 35 -4.66 9.19 8.88
N LYS A 36 -3.37 9.16 9.20
CA LYS A 36 -2.53 10.38 9.23
C LYS A 36 -2.36 11.06 7.87
N GLY A 37 -2.43 10.29 6.79
CA GLY A 37 -2.31 10.78 5.41
C GLY A 37 -3.64 10.90 4.69
N ASP A 38 -4.77 10.74 5.39
CA ASP A 38 -6.07 11.02 4.78
C ASP A 38 -6.34 12.54 4.85
N PRO A 39 -6.67 13.19 3.72
CA PRO A 39 -7.00 14.61 3.68
C PRO A 39 -8.35 14.89 4.36
N LEU A 40 -8.43 16.02 5.08
CA LEU A 40 -9.63 16.47 5.82
C LEU A 40 -10.58 17.32 4.97
N ASN A 41 -10.08 17.91 3.89
CA ASN A 41 -10.80 18.78 2.95
C ASN A 41 -10.83 18.19 1.53
N LEU A 42 -10.88 16.85 1.41
CA LEU A 42 -10.77 16.15 0.12
C LEU A 42 -11.75 16.66 -0.94
N GLU A 43 -13.04 16.71 -0.61
CA GLU A 43 -14.09 17.09 -1.55
C GLU A 43 -14.05 18.59 -1.88
N GLU A 44 -13.65 19.43 -0.93
CA GLU A 44 -13.44 20.87 -1.16
C GLU A 44 -12.32 21.10 -2.18
N GLU A 45 -11.13 20.54 -1.94
CA GLU A 45 -9.98 20.69 -2.83
C GLU A 45 -10.22 20.06 -4.20
N LYS A 46 -10.94 18.92 -4.23
CA LYS A 46 -11.35 18.30 -5.49
C LYS A 46 -12.26 19.21 -6.30
N CYS A 47 -13.24 19.85 -5.67
CA CYS A 47 -14.12 20.82 -6.32
C CYS A 47 -13.33 22.05 -6.81
N GLN A 48 -12.44 22.60 -5.97
CA GLN A 48 -11.57 23.73 -6.34
C GLN A 48 -10.68 23.39 -7.55
N PHE A 49 -10.15 22.17 -7.60
CA PHE A 49 -9.34 21.72 -8.73
C PHE A 49 -10.15 21.47 -10.00
N LEU A 50 -11.21 20.66 -9.92
CA LEU A 50 -11.96 20.25 -11.11
C LEU A 50 -12.82 21.37 -11.70
N CYS A 51 -13.41 22.23 -10.87
CA CYS A 51 -14.31 23.28 -11.31
C CYS A 51 -13.59 24.61 -11.56
N HIS A 52 -12.48 24.86 -10.86
CA HIS A 52 -11.80 26.16 -10.88
C HIS A 52 -10.31 26.10 -11.23
N GLY A 53 -9.75 24.91 -11.48
CA GLY A 53 -8.34 24.74 -11.86
C GLY A 53 -7.35 25.13 -10.77
N LYS A 54 -7.79 25.23 -9.50
CA LYS A 54 -6.92 25.63 -8.39
C LYS A 54 -6.12 24.43 -7.88
N ILE A 55 -4.86 24.69 -7.55
CA ILE A 55 -3.94 23.71 -6.97
C ILE A 55 -4.51 23.20 -5.62
N PRO A 56 -4.70 21.88 -5.45
CA PRO A 56 -5.17 21.31 -4.20
C PRO A 56 -4.22 21.64 -3.02
N ASP A 57 -4.76 22.22 -1.95
CA ASP A 57 -4.10 22.41 -0.67
C ASP A 57 -4.74 21.51 0.41
N PHE A 58 -4.25 20.27 0.49
CA PHE A 58 -4.81 19.28 1.40
C PHE A 58 -4.40 19.53 2.86
N LYS A 59 -5.40 19.61 3.73
CA LYS A 59 -5.26 19.67 5.18
C LYS A 59 -5.22 18.26 5.75
N PHE A 60 -4.28 17.98 6.65
CA PHE A 60 -4.11 16.66 7.27
C PHE A 60 -4.19 16.74 8.79
N LYS A 61 -4.53 15.61 9.42
CA LYS A 61 -4.42 15.45 10.87
C LYS A 61 -2.96 15.40 11.35
N ALA A 62 -2.06 14.95 10.48
CA ALA A 62 -0.65 14.86 10.79
C ALA A 62 0.04 16.22 10.56
N THR A 63 1.06 16.50 11.37
CA THR A 63 1.92 17.67 11.13
C THR A 63 2.77 17.46 9.89
N GLU A 64 3.26 18.54 9.26
CA GLU A 64 4.16 18.46 8.10
C GLU A 64 5.34 17.53 8.35
N ARG A 65 6.01 17.66 9.51
CA ARG A 65 7.10 16.77 9.90
C ARG A 65 6.70 15.30 9.95
N GLN A 66 5.47 14.98 10.35
CA GLN A 66 4.99 13.60 10.36
C GLN A 66 4.71 13.09 8.94
N LEU A 67 4.17 13.94 8.07
CA LEU A 67 3.96 13.63 6.65
C LEU A 67 5.30 13.42 5.93
N ASP A 68 6.31 14.24 6.21
CA ASP A 68 7.67 14.09 5.69
C ASP A 68 8.29 12.75 6.07
N LEU A 69 8.09 12.32 7.31
CA LEU A 69 8.57 11.02 7.79
C LEU A 69 7.86 9.84 7.12
N ILE A 70 6.56 9.99 6.83
CA ILE A 70 5.78 8.97 6.12
C ILE A 70 6.26 8.87 4.66
N THR A 71 6.31 10.00 3.96
CA THR A 71 6.65 10.09 2.53
C THR A 71 8.13 9.79 2.26
N SER A 72 9.03 10.08 3.20
CA SER A 72 10.46 9.76 3.10
C SER A 72 10.79 8.30 3.46
N SER A 73 9.82 7.52 3.89
CA SER A 73 10.06 6.12 4.26
C SER A 73 10.38 5.27 3.03
N LYS A 74 11.22 4.24 3.19
CA LYS A 74 11.53 3.27 2.13
C LYS A 74 10.30 2.59 1.52
N LYS A 75 9.16 2.62 2.22
CA LYS A 75 7.90 2.06 1.73
C LYS A 75 7.23 2.93 0.67
N CYS A 76 7.48 4.24 0.71
CA CYS A 76 6.96 5.22 -0.23
C CYS A 76 7.92 5.49 -1.39
N GLU A 77 9.04 4.76 -1.45
CA GLU A 77 9.98 4.81 -2.56
C GLU A 77 9.30 4.25 -3.82
N ILE A 78 9.23 5.08 -4.85
CA ILE A 78 8.69 4.70 -6.16
C ILE A 78 9.75 3.86 -6.87
N LYS A 79 9.32 2.71 -7.37
CA LYS A 79 10.16 1.79 -8.14
C LYS A 79 9.71 1.80 -9.59
N HIS A 80 10.63 1.66 -10.53
CA HIS A 80 10.32 1.65 -11.97
C HIS A 80 10.34 0.25 -12.60
N ASP A 81 10.64 -0.78 -11.81
CA ASP A 81 10.86 -2.18 -12.27
C ASP A 81 9.72 -2.75 -13.12
N LEU A 82 8.47 -2.34 -12.84
CA LEU A 82 7.27 -2.84 -13.51
C LEU A 82 6.63 -1.81 -14.46
N LEU A 83 7.32 -0.71 -14.76
CA LEU A 83 6.78 0.34 -15.61
C LEU A 83 6.47 -0.17 -17.02
N PRO A 84 7.32 -1.01 -17.68
CA PRO A 84 6.98 -1.58 -18.98
C PRO A 84 5.68 -2.41 -18.95
N GLN A 85 5.47 -3.20 -17.90
CA GLN A 85 4.29 -4.05 -17.72
C GLN A 85 3.04 -3.20 -17.47
N ALA A 86 3.16 -2.15 -16.63
CA ALA A 86 2.07 -1.21 -16.39
C ALA A 86 1.66 -0.50 -17.69
N THR A 87 2.62 0.01 -18.45
CA THR A 87 2.37 0.64 -19.77
C THR A 87 1.70 -0.33 -20.73
N TRP A 88 2.19 -1.57 -20.83
CA TRP A 88 1.60 -2.59 -21.71
C TRP A 88 0.14 -2.89 -21.35
N ILE A 89 -0.20 -3.00 -20.06
CA ILE A 89 -1.58 -3.21 -19.62
C ILE A 89 -2.45 -2.04 -20.05
N LEU A 90 -2.00 -0.80 -19.83
CA LEU A 90 -2.75 0.41 -20.18
C LEU A 90 -2.96 0.53 -21.69
N GLU A 91 -1.92 0.25 -22.48
CA GLU A 91 -2.01 0.23 -23.95
C GLU A 91 -2.99 -0.83 -24.43
N LYS A 92 -2.95 -2.05 -23.88
CA LYS A 92 -3.89 -3.12 -24.24
C LYS A 92 -5.33 -2.79 -23.85
N VAL A 93 -5.52 -2.14 -22.71
CA VAL A 93 -6.86 -1.69 -22.31
C VAL A 93 -7.36 -0.59 -23.26
N LYS A 94 -6.50 0.38 -23.62
CA LYS A 94 -6.84 1.43 -24.58
C LYS A 94 -7.17 0.86 -25.97
N GLU A 95 -6.37 -0.07 -26.48
CA GLU A 95 -6.57 -0.74 -27.76
C GLU A 95 -7.91 -1.50 -27.79
N LYS A 96 -8.21 -2.26 -26.74
CA LYS A 96 -9.37 -3.16 -26.73
C LYS A 96 -10.69 -2.48 -26.34
N TYR A 97 -10.64 -1.48 -25.46
CA TYR A 97 -11.84 -0.87 -24.86
C TYR A 97 -11.96 0.64 -25.14
N GLY A 98 -10.98 1.25 -25.80
CA GLY A 98 -10.94 2.67 -26.17
C GLY A 98 -10.64 3.60 -24.99
N THR A 99 -11.44 3.53 -23.93
CA THR A 99 -11.37 4.41 -22.77
C THR A 99 -11.36 3.64 -21.44
N GLY A 100 -10.91 4.30 -20.37
CA GLY A 100 -11.00 3.73 -19.01
C GLY A 100 -12.44 3.46 -18.59
N GLU A 101 -13.39 4.32 -18.96
CA GLU A 101 -14.82 4.09 -18.67
C GLU A 101 -15.37 2.90 -19.48
N GLY A 102 -14.99 2.76 -20.76
CA GLY A 102 -15.34 1.60 -21.57
C GLY A 102 -14.82 0.29 -20.97
N TYR A 103 -13.59 0.30 -20.43
CA TYR A 103 -13.05 -0.81 -19.66
C TYR A 103 -13.87 -1.12 -18.41
N LEU A 104 -14.19 -0.12 -17.58
CA LEU A 104 -14.93 -0.30 -16.33
C LEU A 104 -16.35 -0.83 -16.60
N LEU A 105 -17.04 -0.28 -17.61
CA LEU A 105 -18.36 -0.74 -18.02
C LEU A 105 -18.33 -2.20 -18.50
N HIS A 106 -17.38 -2.56 -19.38
CA HIS A 106 -17.24 -3.94 -19.85
C HIS A 106 -16.89 -4.91 -18.72
N THR A 107 -16.00 -4.49 -17.82
CA THR A 107 -15.39 -5.36 -16.81
C THR A 107 -16.30 -5.58 -15.61
N TYR A 108 -16.97 -4.51 -15.16
CA TYR A 108 -17.74 -4.48 -13.91
C TYR A 108 -19.25 -4.24 -14.11
N GLY A 109 -19.71 -3.90 -15.32
CA GLY A 109 -21.12 -3.67 -15.60
C GLY A 109 -21.58 -2.23 -15.34
N GLN A 110 -22.90 -2.07 -15.31
CA GLN A 110 -23.51 -0.75 -15.08
C GLN A 110 -23.26 -0.27 -13.65
N ARG A 111 -23.33 1.05 -13.47
CA ARG A 111 -23.26 1.65 -12.13
C ARG A 111 -24.52 1.28 -11.34
N ILE A 112 -24.31 1.06 -10.05
CA ILE A 112 -25.37 0.80 -9.08
C ILE A 112 -25.22 1.78 -7.92
N ASP A 113 -26.30 2.03 -7.19
CA ASP A 113 -26.25 2.83 -5.97
C ASP A 113 -25.81 2.01 -4.74
N SER A 114 -25.65 2.69 -3.60
CA SER A 114 -25.25 2.04 -2.35
C SER A 114 -26.32 1.11 -1.78
N GLU A 115 -27.58 1.22 -2.19
CA GLU A 115 -28.70 0.34 -1.74
C GLU A 115 -28.63 -0.99 -2.46
N GLN A 116 -28.57 -0.95 -3.79
CA GLN A 116 -28.35 -2.10 -4.66
C GLN A 116 -27.05 -2.83 -4.26
N ALA A 117 -25.97 -2.07 -4.06
CA ALA A 117 -24.70 -2.63 -3.61
C ALA A 117 -24.80 -3.30 -2.23
N SER A 118 -25.58 -2.71 -1.30
CA SER A 118 -25.79 -3.30 0.03
C SER A 118 -26.51 -4.65 -0.07
N GLU A 119 -27.48 -4.79 -0.96
CA GLU A 119 -28.21 -6.04 -1.16
C GLU A 119 -27.30 -7.15 -1.71
N VAL A 120 -26.46 -6.83 -2.69
CA VAL A 120 -25.46 -7.77 -3.22
C VAL A 120 -24.46 -8.17 -2.13
N LEU A 121 -23.99 -7.22 -1.32
CA LEU A 121 -23.05 -7.50 -0.22
C LEU A 121 -23.67 -8.37 0.87
N LYS A 122 -24.95 -8.20 1.21
CA LYS A 122 -25.67 -9.08 2.14
C LYS A 122 -25.65 -10.53 1.62
N GLY A 123 -26.00 -10.74 0.35
CA GLY A 123 -25.95 -12.05 -0.29
C GLY A 123 -24.55 -12.67 -0.22
N TYR A 124 -23.53 -11.90 -0.64
CA TYR A 124 -22.13 -12.31 -0.56
C TYR A 124 -21.73 -12.75 0.86
N MET A 125 -22.08 -11.99 1.89
CA MET A 125 -21.69 -12.30 3.26
C MET A 125 -22.37 -13.57 3.80
N VAL A 126 -23.64 -13.79 3.44
CA VAL A 126 -24.37 -15.01 3.78
C VAL A 126 -23.77 -16.22 3.08
N GLU A 127 -23.55 -16.14 1.77
CA GLU A 127 -22.97 -17.22 0.95
C GLU A 127 -21.58 -17.64 1.44
N ASN A 128 -20.77 -16.68 1.91
CA ASN A 128 -19.42 -16.94 2.39
C ASN A 128 -19.35 -17.20 3.91
N GLY A 129 -20.48 -17.29 4.60
CA GLY A 129 -20.53 -17.64 6.03
C GLY A 129 -19.91 -16.59 6.96
N VAL A 130 -19.84 -15.33 6.53
CA VAL A 130 -19.26 -14.20 7.30
C VAL A 130 -20.32 -13.20 7.77
N ASP A 131 -21.60 -13.52 7.58
CA ASP A 131 -22.73 -12.77 8.11
C ASP A 131 -22.60 -12.58 9.63
N GLY A 132 -22.83 -11.35 10.10
CA GLY A 132 -22.70 -10.96 11.51
C GLY A 132 -21.27 -10.87 12.06
N MET A 133 -20.23 -11.26 11.31
CA MET A 133 -18.82 -11.18 11.79
C MET A 133 -18.22 -9.77 11.69
N MET A 134 -18.83 -8.90 10.89
CA MET A 134 -18.40 -7.52 10.69
C MET A 134 -19.59 -6.59 10.54
N SER A 135 -19.32 -5.29 10.64
CA SER A 135 -20.30 -4.25 10.30
C SER A 135 -19.90 -3.53 9.01
N VAL A 136 -20.87 -3.16 8.19
CA VAL A 136 -20.62 -2.42 6.95
C VAL A 136 -21.08 -0.98 7.11
N ALA A 137 -20.34 -0.04 6.53
CA ALA A 137 -20.72 1.35 6.50
C ALA A 137 -20.31 2.05 5.20
N TRP A 138 -21.16 2.95 4.75
CA TRP A 138 -20.96 3.82 3.60
C TRP A 138 -20.51 5.20 4.06
N SER A 139 -19.57 5.81 3.33
CA SER A 139 -19.10 7.18 3.58
C SER A 139 -18.84 7.91 2.26
N LYS A 140 -19.27 9.17 2.13
CA LYS A 140 -19.14 9.92 0.87
C LYS A 140 -17.71 10.32 0.52
N ASP A 141 -16.92 10.63 1.54
CA ASP A 141 -15.58 11.24 1.45
C ASP A 141 -14.42 10.26 1.79
N LEU A 142 -14.68 8.94 1.77
CA LEU A 142 -13.63 7.95 2.02
C LEU A 142 -12.51 8.10 0.97
N SER A 143 -11.25 8.11 1.39
CA SER A 143 -10.10 8.33 0.48
C SER A 143 -9.78 7.15 -0.46
N CYS A 144 -10.48 6.03 -0.30
CA CYS A 144 -10.32 4.80 -1.05
C CYS A 144 -11.68 4.15 -1.32
N SER A 145 -11.76 3.23 -2.28
CA SER A 145 -13.02 2.54 -2.64
C SER A 145 -13.59 1.69 -1.50
N GLY A 146 -12.71 1.03 -0.76
CA GLY A 146 -13.04 0.20 0.40
C GLY A 146 -11.93 0.30 1.45
N ARG A 147 -12.29 0.00 2.69
CA ARG A 147 -11.33 -0.11 3.80
C ARG A 147 -11.82 -1.06 4.86
N MET A 148 -11.13 -2.18 5.03
CA MET A 148 -11.29 -3.07 6.18
C MET A 148 -10.55 -2.54 7.41
N THR A 149 -11.26 -2.38 8.52
CA THR A 149 -10.71 -1.96 9.81
C THR A 149 -11.15 -2.91 10.92
N TRP A 150 -10.41 -2.95 12.02
CA TRP A 150 -10.83 -3.66 13.22
C TRP A 150 -10.39 -2.94 14.48
N VAL A 151 -11.17 -3.11 15.54
CA VAL A 151 -10.87 -2.60 16.89
C VAL A 151 -11.09 -3.73 17.88
N GLY A 152 -10.24 -3.85 18.89
CA GLY A 152 -10.37 -4.89 19.90
C GLY A 152 -9.05 -5.17 20.59
N PRO A 153 -9.01 -6.13 21.53
CA PRO A 153 -7.81 -6.43 22.29
C PRO A 153 -6.66 -6.80 21.35
N CYS A 154 -5.55 -6.08 21.50
CA CYS A 154 -4.31 -6.34 20.79
C CYS A 154 -3.48 -7.37 21.60
N LEU A 155 -2.99 -8.38 20.90
CA LEU A 155 -1.77 -9.16 21.20
C LEU A 155 -1.76 -10.26 22.27
N LYS A 156 -2.74 -10.43 23.17
CA LYS A 156 -2.66 -11.53 24.19
C LYS A 156 -3.72 -12.62 24.11
N ALA A 157 -4.75 -12.44 23.30
CA ALA A 157 -5.76 -13.45 23.09
C ALA A 157 -5.82 -13.80 21.60
N ASN A 158 -5.55 -15.06 21.27
CA ASN A 158 -5.79 -15.64 19.94
C ASN A 158 -7.30 -15.84 19.74
N LYS A 159 -8.05 -14.74 19.87
CA LYS A 159 -9.52 -14.65 19.89
C LYS A 159 -9.95 -13.57 18.90
N PRO A 160 -10.00 -13.89 17.59
CA PRO A 160 -10.41 -12.91 16.58
C PRO A 160 -11.90 -12.53 16.72
N ASP A 161 -12.73 -13.41 17.28
CA ASP A 161 -14.13 -13.18 17.63
C ASP A 161 -14.34 -12.03 18.65
N ALA A 162 -13.35 -11.75 19.50
CA ALA A 162 -13.38 -10.62 20.42
C ALA A 162 -13.12 -9.26 19.74
N ARG A 163 -12.78 -9.25 18.44
CA ARG A 163 -12.51 -8.03 17.66
C ARG A 163 -13.76 -7.60 16.89
N LYS A 164 -13.94 -6.30 16.79
CA LYS A 164 -15.02 -5.67 16.02
C LYS A 164 -14.47 -5.26 14.67
N TYR A 165 -14.81 -6.01 13.63
CA TYR A 165 -14.44 -5.71 12.25
C TYR A 165 -15.45 -4.75 11.62
N ARG A 166 -14.95 -3.87 10.73
CA ARG A 166 -15.75 -2.91 9.99
C ARG A 166 -15.21 -2.74 8.57
N LEU A 167 -16.08 -2.98 7.59
CA LEU A 167 -15.90 -2.60 6.21
C LEU A 167 -16.47 -1.18 6.00
N MET A 168 -15.62 -0.26 5.58
CA MET A 168 -16.03 1.06 5.09
C MET A 168 -15.99 1.06 3.56
N LEU A 169 -17.01 1.61 2.90
CA LEU A 169 -17.08 1.74 1.44
C LEU A 169 -17.37 3.19 1.05
N LYS A 170 -16.76 3.63 -0.06
CA LYS A 170 -17.01 4.98 -0.58
C LYS A 170 -18.37 5.02 -1.31
N ASP A 171 -19.23 5.91 -0.88
CA ASP A 171 -20.54 6.20 -1.48
C ASP A 171 -20.46 7.46 -2.34
N SER A 172 -19.74 7.36 -3.45
CA SER A 172 -19.63 8.43 -4.43
C SER A 172 -19.32 7.88 -5.82
N ALA A 173 -19.52 8.70 -6.84
CA ALA A 173 -19.24 8.34 -8.23
C ALA A 173 -17.76 7.95 -8.49
N ASP A 174 -16.84 8.37 -7.62
CA ASP A 174 -15.41 8.05 -7.71
C ASP A 174 -15.12 6.58 -7.42
N ASN A 175 -16.03 5.90 -6.71
CA ASN A 175 -15.87 4.48 -6.46
C ASN A 175 -16.15 3.70 -7.74
N CYS A 176 -15.08 3.37 -8.48
CA CYS A 176 -15.17 2.67 -9.76
C CYS A 176 -15.77 1.26 -9.65
N PHE A 177 -15.83 0.70 -8.43
CA PHE A 177 -16.41 -0.60 -8.12
C PHE A 177 -17.89 -0.54 -7.73
N LEU A 178 -18.50 0.66 -7.63
CA LEU A 178 -19.94 0.81 -7.41
C LEU A 178 -20.73 0.47 -8.68
N ARG A 179 -20.63 -0.81 -9.07
CA ARG A 179 -21.14 -1.41 -10.30
C ARG A 179 -21.59 -2.84 -10.03
N GLU A 180 -22.47 -3.37 -10.87
CA GLU A 180 -23.11 -4.70 -10.75
C GLU A 180 -22.15 -5.82 -10.33
N LYS A 181 -21.02 -5.98 -11.05
CA LYS A 181 -19.96 -6.96 -10.71
C LYS A 181 -18.81 -6.34 -9.91
N GLY A 182 -18.63 -5.03 -10.00
CA GLY A 182 -17.58 -4.32 -9.28
C GLY A 182 -17.70 -4.49 -7.77
N ILE A 183 -18.93 -4.51 -7.24
CA ILE A 183 -19.16 -4.63 -5.81
C ILE A 183 -18.74 -6.00 -5.26
N LEU A 184 -18.86 -7.06 -6.06
CA LEU A 184 -18.36 -8.39 -5.71
C LEU A 184 -16.83 -8.44 -5.74
N CYS A 185 -16.21 -7.69 -6.67
CA CYS A 185 -14.76 -7.59 -6.78
C CYS A 185 -14.15 -6.88 -5.56
N ILE A 186 -14.77 -5.78 -5.08
CA ILE A 186 -14.32 -5.11 -3.85
C ILE A 186 -14.64 -5.96 -2.61
N ALA A 187 -15.69 -6.80 -2.63
CA ALA A 187 -15.94 -7.77 -1.57
C ALA A 187 -14.83 -8.85 -1.50
N ASP A 188 -14.39 -9.40 -2.63
CA ASP A 188 -13.26 -10.34 -2.67
C ASP A 188 -11.95 -9.66 -2.18
N HIS A 189 -11.75 -8.38 -2.52
CA HIS A 189 -10.62 -7.57 -2.06
C HIS A 189 -10.66 -7.37 -0.53
N GLU A 190 -11.70 -6.73 -0.02
CA GLU A 190 -11.76 -6.31 1.39
C GLU A 190 -12.13 -7.44 2.33
N ILE A 191 -13.16 -8.21 1.98
CA ILE A 191 -13.66 -9.31 2.81
C ILE A 191 -12.82 -10.55 2.54
N GLY A 192 -12.76 -11.01 1.29
CA GLY A 192 -12.08 -12.24 0.90
C GLY A 192 -10.57 -12.24 1.19
N THR A 193 -9.95 -11.05 1.26
CA THR A 193 -8.52 -10.91 1.54
C THR A 193 -8.27 -10.32 2.92
N HIS A 194 -8.49 -9.01 3.11
CA HIS A 194 -8.05 -8.32 4.32
C HIS A 194 -8.74 -8.83 5.59
N PHE A 195 -10.06 -8.99 5.57
CA PHE A 195 -10.80 -9.52 6.71
C PHE A 195 -10.41 -10.96 7.01
N ILE A 196 -10.52 -11.87 6.04
CA ILE A 196 -10.24 -13.29 6.25
C ILE A 196 -8.81 -13.51 6.75
N ARG A 197 -7.81 -12.82 6.18
CA ARG A 197 -6.41 -12.94 6.63
C ARG A 197 -6.21 -12.36 8.03
N SER A 198 -6.85 -11.23 8.35
CA SER A 198 -6.78 -10.63 9.69
C SER A 198 -7.49 -11.47 10.77
N TYR A 199 -8.60 -12.11 10.41
CA TYR A 199 -9.33 -13.03 11.28
C TYR A 199 -8.48 -14.28 11.52
N ASN A 200 -7.99 -14.90 10.45
CA ASN A 200 -7.16 -16.10 10.51
C ASN A 200 -5.85 -15.88 11.26
N ASP A 201 -5.15 -14.75 11.05
CA ASP A 201 -3.93 -14.41 11.82
C ASP A 201 -4.23 -14.39 13.31
N GLY A 202 -5.44 -13.96 13.71
CA GLY A 202 -5.89 -13.98 15.10
C GLY A 202 -6.08 -15.36 15.72
N LEU A 203 -6.21 -16.42 14.92
CA LEU A 203 -6.27 -17.81 15.39
C LEU A 203 -4.88 -18.42 15.63
N GLN A 204 -3.82 -17.77 15.12
CA GLN A 204 -2.51 -18.41 15.03
C GLN A 204 -1.67 -18.25 16.29
N PRO A 205 -0.81 -19.23 16.62
CA PRO A 205 0.13 -19.13 17.74
C PRO A 205 1.04 -17.90 17.69
N TRP A 206 1.39 -17.44 16.49
CA TRP A 206 2.28 -16.29 16.28
C TRP A 206 1.59 -14.92 16.39
N PHE A 207 0.26 -14.85 16.51
CA PHE A 207 -0.45 -13.58 16.63
C PHE A 207 0.07 -12.74 17.80
N SER A 208 0.25 -13.40 18.95
CA SER A 208 0.71 -12.76 20.18
C SER A 208 2.19 -12.42 20.19
N ASN A 209 3.02 -13.20 19.50
CA ASN A 209 4.45 -12.96 19.40
C ASN A 209 5.03 -13.48 18.07
N ARG A 210 4.96 -12.66 17.03
CA ARG A 210 5.50 -12.98 15.70
C ARG A 210 7.00 -13.22 15.69
N LEU A 211 7.75 -12.48 16.52
CA LEU A 211 9.21 -12.58 16.59
C LEU A 211 9.67 -13.95 17.09
N LYS A 212 8.94 -14.57 18.03
CA LYS A 212 9.21 -15.94 18.50
C LYS A 212 9.21 -16.97 17.36
N PHE A 213 8.42 -16.73 16.32
CA PHE A 213 8.30 -17.61 15.15
C PHE A 213 9.15 -17.15 13.96
N GLY A 214 10.05 -16.18 14.14
CA GLY A 214 10.88 -15.64 13.05
C GLY A 214 10.10 -14.86 11.98
N LEU A 215 8.85 -14.48 12.26
CA LEU A 215 7.99 -13.80 11.30
C LEU A 215 8.28 -12.29 11.25
N GLN A 216 8.08 -11.73 10.05
CA GLN A 216 8.14 -10.28 9.83
C GLN A 216 7.13 -9.54 10.74
N LYS A 217 7.50 -8.32 11.15
CA LYS A 217 6.63 -7.44 11.94
C LYS A 217 5.33 -7.14 11.18
N LEU A 218 4.23 -6.96 11.92
CA LEU A 218 3.02 -6.38 11.35
C LEU A 218 3.37 -5.03 10.70
N LYS A 219 2.80 -4.78 9.51
CA LYS A 219 3.10 -3.61 8.67
C LYS A 219 4.55 -3.58 8.15
N SER A 220 5.26 -4.70 8.03
CA SER A 220 6.50 -4.71 7.22
C SER A 220 6.17 -4.36 5.77
N TYR A 221 7.14 -3.82 5.03
CA TYR A 221 6.96 -3.53 3.60
C TYR A 221 6.60 -4.81 2.83
N SER A 222 7.29 -5.92 3.10
CA SER A 222 7.03 -7.20 2.45
C SER A 222 5.62 -7.73 2.72
N LEU A 223 5.15 -7.66 3.97
CA LEU A 223 3.81 -8.11 4.32
C LEU A 223 2.75 -7.26 3.62
N GLN A 224 2.93 -5.94 3.59
CA GLN A 224 2.01 -5.03 2.92
C GLN A 224 2.00 -5.27 1.40
N GLN A 225 3.17 -5.46 0.77
CA GLN A 225 3.26 -5.81 -0.64
C GLN A 225 2.53 -7.12 -0.96
N THR A 226 2.70 -8.16 -0.12
CA THR A 226 1.97 -9.43 -0.28
C THR A 226 0.47 -9.27 -0.07
N GLU A 227 0.05 -8.53 0.95
CA GLU A 227 -1.36 -8.33 1.29
C GLU A 227 -2.11 -7.59 0.17
N GLU A 228 -1.62 -6.41 -0.22
CA GLU A 228 -2.21 -5.57 -1.26
C GLU A 228 -2.10 -6.24 -2.64
N GLY A 229 -0.98 -6.91 -2.92
CA GLY A 229 -0.80 -7.65 -4.17
C GLY A 229 -1.82 -8.79 -4.30
N LEU A 230 -2.06 -9.55 -3.23
CA LEU A 230 -3.08 -10.60 -3.22
C LEU A 230 -4.49 -10.01 -3.36
N ALA A 231 -4.78 -8.91 -2.66
CA ALA A 231 -6.08 -8.24 -2.75
C ALA A 231 -6.35 -7.71 -4.17
N ALA A 232 -5.33 -7.16 -4.84
CA ALA A 232 -5.40 -6.72 -6.23
C ALA A 232 -5.68 -7.88 -7.21
N LEU A 233 -5.09 -9.06 -6.99
CA LEU A 233 -5.40 -10.26 -7.77
C LEU A 233 -6.83 -10.73 -7.54
N ASN A 234 -7.27 -10.77 -6.27
CA ASN A 234 -8.62 -11.18 -5.91
C ASN A 234 -9.69 -10.23 -6.48
N THR A 235 -9.36 -8.96 -6.64
CA THR A 235 -10.23 -7.95 -7.28
C THR A 235 -10.63 -8.36 -8.70
N VAL A 236 -9.75 -9.01 -9.47
CA VAL A 236 -10.06 -9.36 -10.87
C VAL A 236 -10.64 -10.78 -11.04
N LEU A 237 -10.80 -11.56 -9.96
CA LEU A 237 -11.29 -12.95 -10.05
C LEU A 237 -12.73 -13.05 -10.58
N LYS A 238 -13.62 -12.17 -10.13
CA LYS A 238 -15.02 -12.12 -10.62
C LYS A 238 -15.25 -11.12 -11.75
N ALA A 239 -14.26 -10.29 -12.04
CA ALA A 239 -14.29 -9.34 -13.14
C ALA A 239 -14.39 -10.06 -14.51
N ARG A 240 -15.08 -9.46 -15.48
CA ARG A 240 -15.18 -10.05 -16.84
C ARG A 240 -13.82 -10.06 -17.55
N SER A 241 -13.03 -9.01 -17.34
CA SER A 241 -11.68 -8.88 -17.84
C SER A 241 -10.67 -9.06 -16.70
N LYS A 242 -9.51 -9.67 -17.00
CA LYS A 242 -8.46 -9.99 -16.02
C LYS A 242 -7.28 -9.02 -16.02
N TYR A 243 -7.37 -7.91 -16.76
CA TYR A 243 -6.33 -6.89 -16.73
C TYR A 243 -6.25 -6.22 -15.35
N LEU A 244 -5.03 -6.08 -14.82
CA LEU A 244 -4.75 -5.29 -13.61
C LEU A 244 -4.73 -3.79 -13.93
N PHE A 245 -5.78 -3.30 -14.59
CA PHE A 245 -5.87 -1.94 -15.11
C PHE A 245 -5.66 -0.88 -14.04
N TYR A 246 -6.38 -0.97 -12.91
CA TYR A 246 -6.29 0.04 -11.85
C TYR A 246 -4.92 0.04 -11.15
N PRO A 247 -4.35 -1.12 -10.75
CA PRO A 247 -2.96 -1.18 -10.29
C PRO A 247 -1.95 -0.61 -11.30
N ALA A 248 -2.09 -0.96 -12.59
CA ALA A 248 -1.20 -0.46 -13.64
C ALA A 248 -1.31 1.06 -13.80
N LEU A 249 -2.53 1.61 -13.77
CA LEU A 249 -2.77 3.05 -13.84
C LEU A 249 -2.11 3.80 -12.70
N LEU A 250 -2.35 3.36 -11.45
CA LEU A 250 -1.75 3.97 -10.26
C LEU A 250 -0.22 3.90 -10.30
N TYR A 251 0.33 2.75 -10.70
CA TYR A 251 1.77 2.54 -10.79
C TYR A 251 2.42 3.41 -11.88
N TYR A 252 1.82 3.45 -13.07
CA TYR A 252 2.27 4.29 -14.18
C TYR A 252 2.28 5.77 -13.78
N THR A 253 1.17 6.26 -13.19
CA THR A 253 1.07 7.66 -12.75
C THR A 253 2.11 7.98 -11.68
N ALA A 254 2.34 7.09 -10.71
CA ALA A 254 3.38 7.30 -9.70
C ALA A 254 4.78 7.41 -10.33
N CYS A 255 5.14 6.53 -11.25
CA CYS A 255 6.42 6.57 -11.96
C CYS A 255 6.60 7.85 -12.80
N ALA A 256 5.57 8.24 -13.55
CA ALA A 256 5.60 9.45 -14.36
C ALA A 256 5.80 10.70 -13.50
N VAL A 257 5.09 10.80 -12.37
CA VAL A 257 5.25 11.88 -11.40
C VAL A 257 6.66 11.87 -10.80
N ASP A 258 7.23 10.72 -10.48
CA ASP A 258 8.58 10.63 -9.92
C ASP A 258 9.66 11.19 -10.86
N ILE A 259 9.57 10.87 -12.16
CA ILE A 259 10.45 11.44 -13.20
C ILE A 259 10.32 12.97 -13.22
N LEU A 260 9.08 13.48 -13.27
CA LEU A 260 8.80 14.93 -13.34
C LEU A 260 9.24 15.67 -12.06
N ARG A 261 9.20 15.03 -10.89
CA ARG A 261 9.70 15.60 -9.63
C ARG A 261 11.22 15.67 -9.54
N LYS A 262 11.92 14.85 -10.32
CA LYS A 262 13.38 14.67 -10.27
C LYS A 262 14.10 15.23 -11.49
N LEU A 263 13.43 16.00 -12.36
CA LEU A 263 13.98 16.51 -13.63
C LEU A 263 15.39 17.10 -13.49
N ASP A 264 15.63 17.95 -12.48
CA ASP A 264 16.93 18.60 -12.27
C ASP A 264 18.04 17.66 -11.77
N ARG A 265 17.70 16.42 -11.43
CA ARG A 265 18.61 15.39 -10.90
C ARG A 265 18.86 14.26 -11.90
N ILE A 266 18.12 14.21 -13.01
CA ILE A 266 18.24 13.16 -14.00
C ILE A 266 19.30 13.57 -15.02
N ASP A 267 20.37 12.80 -15.08
CA ASP A 267 21.33 12.87 -16.18
C ASP A 267 20.74 12.14 -17.39
N PHE A 268 19.97 12.87 -18.20
CA PHE A 268 19.25 12.27 -19.32
C PHE A 268 20.21 11.71 -20.39
N GLU A 269 21.44 12.21 -20.54
CA GLU A 269 22.38 11.62 -21.48
C GLU A 269 22.83 10.23 -21.04
N VAL A 270 23.16 10.10 -19.75
CA VAL A 270 23.47 8.79 -19.18
C VAL A 270 22.25 7.88 -19.22
N LEU A 271 21.04 8.41 -19.02
CA LEU A 271 19.81 7.63 -19.16
C LEU A 271 19.61 7.09 -20.58
N TYR A 272 19.85 7.92 -21.61
CA TYR A 272 19.77 7.52 -23.01
C TYR A 272 20.97 6.72 -23.51
N SER A 273 22.01 6.53 -22.68
CA SER A 273 23.17 5.71 -23.05
C SER A 273 22.86 4.20 -23.11
N GLY A 274 21.68 3.77 -22.63
CA GLY A 274 21.22 2.38 -22.74
C GLY A 274 19.87 2.14 -22.06
N LYS A 275 19.49 0.86 -21.87
CA LYS A 275 18.32 0.47 -21.07
C LYS A 275 18.65 0.54 -19.57
N VAL A 276 18.92 1.75 -19.08
CA VAL A 276 19.34 2.04 -17.71
C VAL A 276 18.14 2.59 -16.92
N SER A 277 17.93 2.13 -15.68
CA SER A 277 16.89 2.68 -14.80
C SER A 277 17.37 3.95 -14.10
N LEU A 278 16.45 4.76 -13.55
CA LEU A 278 16.81 5.97 -12.81
C LEU A 278 17.72 5.67 -11.59
N GLU A 279 17.51 4.52 -10.95
CA GLU A 279 18.25 4.06 -9.78
C GLU A 279 19.69 3.65 -10.12
N ASP A 280 19.94 3.22 -11.36
CA ASP A 280 21.26 2.79 -11.83
C ASP A 280 22.12 3.94 -12.35
N LEU A 281 21.55 5.12 -12.63
CA LEU A 281 22.28 6.28 -13.14
C LEU A 281 23.57 6.60 -12.35
N PRO A 282 23.56 6.65 -10.99
CA PRO A 282 24.79 6.94 -10.24
C PRO A 282 25.88 5.88 -10.42
N ARG A 283 25.50 4.62 -10.66
CA ARG A 283 26.43 3.49 -10.84
C ARG A 283 27.09 3.53 -12.22
N VAL A 284 26.31 3.82 -13.26
CA VAL A 284 26.80 3.76 -14.65
C VAL A 284 27.39 5.07 -15.15
N ARG A 285 27.18 6.19 -14.45
CA ARG A 285 27.61 7.54 -14.87
C ARG A 285 29.04 7.63 -15.36
N HIS A 286 29.98 6.96 -14.69
CA HIS A 286 31.41 7.03 -15.02
C HIS A 286 31.84 5.97 -16.06
N SER A 287 30.96 5.02 -16.39
CA SER A 287 31.25 3.94 -17.35
C SER A 287 30.47 4.08 -18.66
N ALA A 288 29.46 4.95 -18.70
CA ALA A 288 28.65 5.19 -19.89
C ALA A 288 29.50 5.84 -20.99
N ARG A 289 29.52 5.20 -22.17
CA ARG A 289 30.14 5.77 -23.38
C ARG A 289 29.18 6.75 -24.04
N LEU A 290 29.37 8.05 -23.83
CA LEU A 290 28.44 9.10 -24.32
C LEU A 290 28.79 9.65 -25.71
N THR A 291 30.02 9.46 -26.19
CA THR A 291 30.50 10.08 -27.44
C THR A 291 29.82 9.58 -28.71
N SER A 292 29.24 8.38 -28.69
CA SER A 292 28.65 7.73 -29.88
C SER A 292 27.17 7.38 -29.72
N ILE A 293 26.51 7.89 -28.67
CA ILE A 293 25.10 7.58 -28.43
C ILE A 293 24.22 8.34 -29.41
N LYS A 294 23.15 7.69 -29.85
CA LYS A 294 22.12 8.33 -30.68
C LYS A 294 21.05 8.90 -29.77
N LEU A 295 21.02 10.23 -29.66
CA LEU A 295 19.93 10.92 -28.96
C LEU A 295 18.71 11.07 -29.89
N PRO A 296 17.49 11.00 -29.34
CA PRO A 296 16.28 11.23 -30.12
C PRO A 296 16.20 12.69 -30.60
N PRO A 297 15.49 12.98 -31.72
CA PRO A 297 15.42 14.32 -32.30
C PRO A 297 14.96 15.40 -31.31
N PHE A 298 13.98 15.08 -30.45
CA PHE A 298 13.44 16.00 -29.45
C PHE A 298 14.41 16.31 -28.29
N MET A 299 15.54 15.61 -28.19
CA MET A 299 16.56 15.82 -27.15
C MET A 299 17.86 16.41 -27.73
N LYS A 300 17.90 16.75 -29.02
CA LYS A 300 19.03 17.49 -29.61
C LYS A 300 19.28 18.81 -28.87
N ASP A 301 18.21 19.50 -28.50
CA ASP A 301 18.24 20.61 -27.56
C ASP A 301 17.76 20.13 -26.18
N LYS A 302 18.71 19.83 -25.29
CA LYS A 302 18.41 19.37 -23.93
C LYS A 302 17.71 20.43 -23.10
N ALA A 303 18.04 21.71 -23.29
CA ALA A 303 17.44 22.80 -22.53
C ALA A 303 15.97 22.94 -22.93
N ALA A 304 15.67 22.88 -24.23
CA ALA A 304 14.29 22.84 -24.72
C ALA A 304 13.55 21.59 -24.25
N TYR A 305 14.16 20.40 -24.27
CA TYR A 305 13.53 19.18 -23.76
C TYR A 305 13.18 19.29 -22.27
N ILE A 306 14.11 19.74 -21.43
CA ILE A 306 13.86 19.97 -20.00
C ILE A 306 12.76 21.03 -19.80
N SER A 307 12.75 22.09 -20.61
CA SER A 307 11.68 23.11 -20.58
C SER A 307 10.31 22.52 -20.92
N HIS A 308 10.22 21.62 -21.92
CA HIS A 308 9.00 20.89 -22.23
C HIS A 308 8.56 20.01 -21.06
N LEU A 309 9.48 19.25 -20.44
CA LEU A 309 9.14 18.44 -19.27
C LEU A 309 8.69 19.29 -18.08
N ARG A 310 9.28 20.47 -17.86
CA ARG A 310 8.82 21.45 -16.85
C ARG A 310 7.44 21.99 -17.18
N LYS A 311 7.13 22.24 -18.45
CA LYS A 311 5.78 22.62 -18.89
C LYS A 311 4.77 21.50 -18.64
N ILE A 312 5.13 20.23 -18.92
CA ILE A 312 4.29 19.07 -18.59
C ILE A 312 4.07 19.00 -17.08
N ALA A 313 5.13 19.12 -16.28
CA ALA A 313 5.02 19.13 -14.83
C ALA A 313 4.11 20.26 -14.34
N LEU A 314 4.26 21.48 -14.89
CA LEU A 314 3.42 22.64 -14.56
C LEU A 314 1.94 22.40 -14.90
N LEU A 315 1.65 21.90 -16.11
CA LEU A 315 0.29 21.61 -16.55
C LEU A 315 -0.39 20.52 -15.71
N ASN A 316 0.38 19.62 -15.12
CA ASN A 316 -0.10 18.55 -14.24
C ASN A 316 0.08 18.88 -12.75
N ASP A 317 0.48 20.12 -12.43
CA ASP A 317 0.74 20.62 -11.08
C ASP A 317 1.70 19.73 -10.24
N ILE A 318 2.77 19.26 -10.87
CA ILE A 318 3.80 18.44 -10.24
C ILE A 318 4.97 19.33 -9.83
N ARG A 319 5.10 19.59 -8.52
CA ARG A 319 6.21 20.36 -7.95
C ARG A 319 7.51 19.54 -7.88
N ALA A 320 8.64 20.18 -8.15
CA ALA A 320 9.96 19.57 -8.00
C ALA A 320 10.22 19.11 -6.55
N SER A 321 10.95 18.01 -6.37
CA SER A 321 11.35 17.57 -5.02
C SER A 321 12.34 18.57 -4.41
N PRO A 322 12.13 19.07 -3.18
CA PRO A 322 13.07 19.97 -2.54
C PRO A 322 14.47 19.35 -2.49
N MET A 323 15.50 20.13 -2.84
CA MET A 323 16.90 19.69 -2.72
C MET A 323 17.13 19.29 -1.27
N ARG A 324 17.47 18.00 -1.06
CA ARG A 324 17.99 17.58 0.23
C ARG A 324 19.28 18.35 0.43
N SER A 325 19.28 19.36 1.31
CA SER A 325 20.53 19.92 1.81
C SER A 325 21.33 18.74 2.33
N GLY A 326 22.48 18.48 1.71
CA GLY A 326 23.35 17.41 2.12
C GLY A 326 23.68 17.62 3.58
N ARG A 327 23.12 16.79 4.47
CA ARG A 327 23.74 16.62 5.78
C ARG A 327 25.10 16.01 5.47
N GLY A 328 26.11 16.87 5.45
CA GLY A 328 27.49 16.48 5.41
C GLY A 328 27.66 15.35 6.41
N GLY A 329 28.02 14.17 5.90
CA GLY A 329 28.46 13.09 6.73
C GLY A 329 29.72 13.56 7.43
N ARG A 330 29.57 14.18 8.61
CA ARG A 330 30.62 14.17 9.61
C ARG A 330 30.84 12.69 9.92
N ARG A 331 31.85 12.11 9.28
CA ARG A 331 32.45 10.85 9.68
C ARG A 331 32.83 11.03 11.15
N SER A 332 31.99 10.55 12.05
CA SER A 332 32.35 10.39 13.44
C SER A 332 33.46 9.36 13.48
N ALA A 333 34.70 9.82 13.63
CA ALA A 333 35.83 8.97 13.94
C ALA A 333 35.47 8.16 15.19
N LYS A 334 35.25 6.85 15.01
CA LYS A 334 35.24 5.91 16.13
C LYS A 334 36.64 5.96 16.76
N LYS A 335 36.79 6.70 17.85
CA LYS A 335 37.91 6.51 18.78
C LYS A 335 37.83 5.07 19.26
N GLY A 336 38.76 4.25 18.81
CA GLY A 336 38.95 2.90 19.34
C GLY A 336 39.34 3.01 20.81
N THR A 337 38.42 2.64 21.69
CA THR A 337 38.71 2.44 23.10
C THR A 337 39.59 1.19 23.20
N LYS A 338 40.90 1.41 23.29
CA LYS A 338 41.91 0.39 23.55
C LYS A 338 41.70 -0.11 24.98
N VAL A 339 40.93 -1.19 25.15
CA VAL A 339 40.82 -1.88 26.44
C VAL A 339 42.16 -2.55 26.72
N ARG A 340 42.91 -1.89 27.60
CA ARG A 340 44.22 -2.30 28.11
C ARG A 340 43.98 -3.41 29.14
N ARG A 341 44.16 -4.67 28.75
CA ARG A 341 44.28 -5.79 29.70
C ARG A 341 45.58 -5.59 30.49
N ARG A 342 45.46 -5.24 31.77
CA ARG A 342 46.55 -5.30 32.75
C ARG A 342 46.72 -6.77 33.14
N SER A 343 47.79 -7.41 32.68
CA SER A 343 48.36 -8.59 33.30
C SER A 343 49.26 -8.13 34.45
N GLN A 344 48.89 -8.44 35.68
CA GLN A 344 49.80 -8.36 36.82
C GLN A 344 50.64 -9.63 36.89
N SER A 345 51.93 -9.39 37.12
CA SER A 345 53.07 -10.28 37.25
C SER A 345 53.00 -11.24 38.44
N VAL A 346 53.56 -12.44 38.30
CA VAL A 346 54.46 -13.00 39.33
C VAL A 346 55.66 -13.70 38.68
N SER A 347 56.82 -13.26 39.13
CA SER A 347 58.21 -13.69 38.97
C SER A 347 58.49 -15.20 39.02
N ALA A 348 59.45 -15.69 38.21
CA ALA A 348 60.63 -16.41 38.72
C ALA A 348 61.77 -16.56 37.68
N ARG A 349 62.92 -16.00 38.08
CA ARG A 349 64.33 -16.20 37.71
C ARG A 349 64.75 -17.22 36.61
N ARG A 350 65.50 -16.68 35.63
CA ARG A 350 66.97 -16.83 35.42
C ARG A 350 67.56 -18.26 35.45
N ILE A 351 68.15 -18.71 34.33
CA ILE A 351 69.61 -18.83 34.09
C ILE A 351 69.89 -19.56 32.76
N GLY A 352 70.77 -18.96 31.94
CA GLY A 352 71.87 -19.57 31.19
C GLY A 352 71.65 -20.75 30.23
N LYS A 353 71.96 -20.50 28.93
CA LYS A 353 73.09 -21.09 28.16
C LYS A 353 73.61 -22.46 28.67
N THR A 354 73.84 -23.51 27.88
CA THR A 354 74.33 -23.64 26.50
C THR A 354 74.41 -25.14 26.16
N SER A 355 74.53 -25.45 24.85
CA SER A 355 75.33 -26.52 24.23
C SER A 355 75.04 -28.02 24.49
N ASP A 356 74.90 -28.70 23.35
CA ASP A 356 75.47 -30.00 22.96
C ASP A 356 74.93 -31.32 23.53
N GLU A 357 74.41 -32.09 22.57
CA GLU A 357 74.63 -33.51 22.28
C GLU A 357 75.08 -34.43 23.43
N THR A 358 74.18 -35.35 23.80
CA THR A 358 74.36 -36.80 23.55
C THR A 358 73.03 -37.53 23.72
#